data_AF-X1FY38-F1
#
_entry.id   AF-X1FY38-F1
#
_cell.length_a   1.000
_cell.length_b   1.000
_cell.length_c   1.000
_cell.angle_alpha   90.00
_cell.angle_beta   90.00
_cell.angle_gamma   90.00
#
_symmetry.space_group_name_H-M   'P 1'
#
loop_
_entity.id
_entity.type
_entity.pdbx_description
1 polymer ?
#
loop_
_entity_poly.entity_id
_entity_poly.type
_entity_poly.pdbx_seq_one_letter_code
_entity_poly.pdbx_strand_id
1 'polypeptide(L)' 'ETIKINDLLKLFEKEIGQDAQIEHHPAHPADMKTNWADVEKAEELLGWRPEVTLNEGISNLINWYQAERTWARQIRTD' A
#
# COMPACT_ATOMS: atom_id res chain seq x y z
N GLU A 1 4.28 -1.24 -11.54
CA GLU A 1 3.94 -2.64 -11.20
C GLU A 1 2.49 -2.73 -10.68
N THR A 2 1.91 -3.92 -10.59
CA THR A 2 0.53 -4.12 -10.08
C THR A 2 0.52 -5.19 -9.00
N ILE A 3 -0.38 -5.08 -8.02
CA ILE A 3 -0.48 -6.02 -6.90
C ILE A 3 -1.94 -6.25 -6.49
N LYS A 4 -2.26 -7.45 -6.00
CA LYS A 4 -3.56 -7.76 -5.38
C LYS A 4 -3.52 -7.44 -3.90
N ILE A 5 -4.68 -7.13 -3.32
CA ILE A 5 -4.80 -6.84 -1.88
C ILE A 5 -4.23 -7.97 -0.99
N ASN A 6 -4.49 -9.24 -1.34
CA ASN A 6 -3.99 -10.38 -0.57
C ASN A 6 -2.46 -10.54 -0.65
N ASP A 7 -1.84 -10.15 -1.77
CA ASP A 7 -0.39 -10.23 -1.92
C ASP A 7 0.29 -9.05 -1.21
N LEU A 8 -0.37 -7.89 -1.17
CA LEU A 8 0.04 -6.76 -0.36
C LEU A 8 0.00 -7.08 1.15
N LEU A 9 -1.07 -7.74 1.62
CA LEU A 9 -1.17 -8.20 3.02
C LEU A 9 0.00 -9.13 3.41
N LYS A 10 0.31 -10.13 2.58
CA LYS A 10 1.45 -11.04 2.81
C LYS A 10 2.78 -10.29 2.90
N LEU A 11 2.95 -9.22 2.12
CA LEU A 11 4.14 -8.39 2.18
C LEU A 11 4.23 -7.66 3.52
N PHE A 12 3.12 -7.11 4.02
CA PHE A 12 3.06 -6.55 5.37
C PHE A 12 3.36 -7.59 6.46
N GLU A 13 2.75 -8.77 6.40
CA GLU A 13 2.97 -9.85 7.39
C GLU A 13 4.45 -10.23 7.47
N LYS A 14 5.10 -10.37 6.30
CA LYS A 14 6.54 -10.67 6.20
C LYS A 14 7.41 -9.56 6.81
N GLU A 15 7.15 -8.30 6.47
CA GLU A 15 7.97 -7.17 6.94
C GLU A 15 7.76 -6.86 8.42
N ILE A 16 6.54 -7.07 8.93
CA ILE A 16 6.20 -6.85 10.35
C ILE A 16 6.58 -8.07 11.21
N GLY A 17 6.60 -9.27 10.64
CA GLY A 17 6.85 -10.53 11.34
C GLY A 17 5.64 -11.05 12.12
N GLN A 18 4.42 -10.68 11.70
CA GLN A 18 3.18 -11.10 12.35
C GLN A 18 2.06 -11.30 11.32
N ASP A 19 1.31 -12.38 11.46
CA ASP A 19 0.16 -12.69 10.63
C ASP A 19 -1.03 -11.76 10.93
N ALA A 20 -1.72 -11.33 9.88
CA ALA A 20 -2.91 -10.51 9.99
C ALA A 20 -4.13 -11.37 10.35
N GLN A 21 -5.05 -10.81 11.13
CA GLN A 21 -6.38 -11.38 11.31
C GLN A 21 -7.26 -10.92 10.15
N ILE A 22 -7.53 -11.82 9.20
CA ILE A 22 -8.25 -11.51 7.97
C ILE A 22 -9.72 -11.87 8.10
N GLU A 23 -10.60 -10.89 7.91
CA GLU A 23 -12.03 -11.07 7.78
C GLU A 23 -12.49 -10.63 6.38
N HIS A 24 -13.27 -11.48 5.70
CA HIS A 24 -13.78 -11.18 4.37
C HIS A 24 -15.19 -10.62 4.45
N HIS A 25 -15.40 -9.45 3.85
CA HIS A 25 -16.71 -8.81 3.72
C HIS A 25 -17.18 -8.83 2.26
N PRO A 26 -18.50 -8.70 2.01
CA PRO A 26 -19.02 -8.52 0.66
C PRO A 26 -18.43 -7.27 0.01
N ALA A 27 -18.17 -7.33 -1.30
CA ALA A 27 -17.68 -6.18 -2.05
C ALA A 27 -18.68 -5.02 -1.97
N HIS A 28 -18.18 -3.81 -1.71
CA HIS A 28 -19.01 -2.62 -1.73
C HIS A 28 -19.32 -2.24 -3.19
N PRO A 29 -20.55 -1.79 -3.52
CA PRO A 29 -20.90 -1.46 -4.91
C PRO A 29 -20.02 -0.39 -5.56
N ALA A 30 -19.37 0.45 -4.76
CA ALA A 30 -18.44 1.49 -5.21
C ALA A 30 -16.99 0.97 -5.41
N ASP A 31 -16.68 -0.26 -5.04
CA ASP A 31 -15.33 -0.81 -5.15
C ASP A 31 -14.96 -1.07 -6.61
N MET A 32 -13.83 -0.49 -7.02
CA MET A 32 -13.23 -0.83 -8.30
C MET A 32 -12.51 -2.17 -8.19
N LYS A 33 -12.74 -3.08 -9.13
CA LYS A 33 -12.03 -4.38 -9.19
C LYS A 33 -10.52 -4.21 -9.38
N THR A 34 -10.14 -3.19 -10.14
CA THR A 34 -8.76 -2.89 -10.52
C THR A 34 -8.61 -1.41 -10.84
N ASN A 35 -7.56 -0.77 -10.35
CA ASN A 35 -7.13 0.57 -10.75
C ASN A 35 -5.60 0.61 -10.94
N TRP A 36 -5.14 0.82 -12.17
CA TRP A 36 -3.72 0.93 -12.48
C TRP A 36 -3.44 2.23 -13.21
N ALA A 37 -2.38 2.92 -12.79
CA ALA A 37 -1.93 4.12 -13.45
C ALA A 37 -0.98 3.74 -14.60
N ASP A 38 -1.31 4.20 -15.81
CA ASP A 38 -0.36 4.29 -16.90
C ASP A 38 0.41 5.61 -16.76
N VAL A 39 1.73 5.51 -16.70
CA VAL A 39 2.65 6.64 -16.47
C VAL A 39 3.45 7.01 -17.72
N GLU A 40 3.23 6.35 -18.86
CA GLU A 40 3.97 6.61 -20.11
C GLU A 40 3.90 8.09 -20.50
N LYS A 41 2.73 8.71 -20.38
CA LYS A 41 2.56 10.16 -20.67
C LYS A 41 3.43 11.06 -19.80
N ALA A 42 3.63 10.71 -18.52
CA ALA A 42 4.48 11.49 -17.61
C ALA A 42 5.96 11.30 -17.96
N GLU A 43 6.36 10.10 -18.37
CA GLU A 43 7.70 9.83 -18.85
C GLU A 43 8.01 10.60 -20.13
N GLU A 44 7.12 10.57 -21.13
CA GLU A 44 7.30 11.27 -22.40
C GLU A 44 7.39 12.79 -22.25
N LEU A 45 6.52 13.38 -21.42
CA LEU A 45 6.40 14.84 -21.32
C LEU A 45 7.36 15.45 -20.29
N LEU A 46 7.69 14.71 -19.23
CA LEU A 46 8.42 15.24 -18.07
C LEU A 46 9.74 14.51 -17.81
N GLY A 47 10.02 13.41 -18.52
CA GLY A 47 11.14 12.52 -18.18
C GLY A 47 10.98 11.87 -16.80
N TRP A 48 9.75 11.85 -16.26
CA TRP A 48 9.48 11.37 -14.92
C TRP A 48 9.17 9.88 -14.93
N ARG A 49 9.71 9.16 -13.95
CA ARG A 49 9.39 7.75 -13.66
C ARG A 49 9.34 7.51 -12.15
N PRO A 50 8.57 6.53 -11.67
CA PRO A 50 8.64 6.13 -10.26
C PRO A 50 10.04 5.58 -9.95
N GLU A 51 10.67 6.10 -8.89
CA GLU A 51 11.99 5.67 -8.45
C GLU A 51 11.93 4.74 -7.23
N VAL A 52 10.85 4.82 -6.45
CA VAL A 52 10.62 4.01 -5.27
C VAL A 52 9.79 2.78 -5.66
N THR A 53 10.34 1.60 -5.37
CA THR A 53 9.63 0.33 -5.60
C THR A 53 8.53 0.11 -4.56
N LEU A 54 7.57 -0.77 -4.83
CA LEU A 54 6.52 -1.09 -3.86
C LEU A 54 7.09 -1.62 -2.53
N ASN A 55 8.08 -2.51 -2.58
CA ASN A 55 8.72 -3.05 -1.38
C ASN A 55 9.40 -1.94 -0.56
N GLU A 56 10.18 -1.09 -1.22
CA GLU A 56 10.84 0.03 -0.55
C GLU A 56 9.82 0.99 0.08
N GLY A 57 8.75 1.33 -0.66
CA GLY A 57 7.67 2.18 -0.16
C GLY A 57 6.98 1.59 1.08
N ILE A 58 6.75 0.28 1.09
CA ILE A 58 6.15 -0.42 2.23
C ILE A 58 7.08 -0.43 3.44
N SER A 59 8.35 -0.78 3.27
CA SER A 59 9.32 -0.76 4.37
C SER A 59 9.45 0.67 4.95
N ASN A 60 9.49 1.69 4.08
CA ASN A 60 9.51 3.10 4.50
C ASN A 60 8.25 3.49 5.27
N LEU A 61 7.07 3.07 4.81
CA LEU A 61 5.79 3.31 5.49
C LEU A 61 5.76 2.65 6.88
N ILE A 62 6.18 1.39 6.98
CA ILE A 62 6.23 0.66 8.26
C ILE A 62 7.16 1.37 9.24
N ASN A 63 8.37 1.74 8.78
CA ASN A 63 9.35 2.44 9.62
C ASN A 63 8.81 3.78 10.13
N TRP A 64 8.19 4.57 9.24
CA TRP A 64 7.55 5.82 9.63
C TRP A 64 6.43 5.59 10.65
N TYR A 65 5.53 4.63 10.41
CA TYR A 65 4.42 4.36 11.31
C TYR A 65 4.89 3.89 12.69
N GLN A 66 5.96 3.10 12.75
CA GLN A 66 6.56 2.69 14.02
C GLN A 66 7.18 3.87 14.78
N ALA A 67 7.89 4.76 14.09
CA ALA A 67 8.47 5.97 14.69
C ALA A 67 7.40 6.91 15.25
N GLU A 68 6.30 7.10 14.52
CA GLU A 68 5.22 8.03 14.87
C GLU A 68 4.03 7.36 15.58
N ARG A 69 4.17 6.09 15.96
CA ARG A 69 3.05 5.25 16.43
C ARG A 69 2.28 5.88 17.58
N THR A 70 2.96 6.58 18.48
CA THR A 70 2.34 7.24 19.64
C THR A 70 1.26 8.22 19.23
N TRP A 71 1.49 8.98 18.16
CA TRP A 71 0.55 9.93 17.59
C TRP A 71 -0.37 9.25 16.57
N ALA A 72 0.18 8.50 15.62
CA ALA A 72 -0.58 7.93 14.51
C ALA A 72 -1.72 7.02 14.97
N ARG A 73 -1.53 6.27 16.06
CA ARG A 73 -2.58 5.40 16.65
C ARG A 73 -3.80 6.16 17.22
N GLN A 74 -3.69 7.48 17.39
CA GLN A 74 -4.77 8.33 17.92
C GLN A 74 -5.70 8.82 16.80
N ILE A 75 -5.31 8.65 15.54
CA ILE A 75 -6.11 9.03 14.38
C ILE A 75 -7.27 8.05 14.26
N ARG A 76 -8.49 8.58 14.25
CA ARG A 76 -9.71 7.82 13.99
C ARG A 76 -9.80 7.49 12.51
N THR A 77 -10.00 6.21 12.20
CA THR A 77 -10.11 5.68 10.83
C THR A 77 -11.48 5.03 10.57
N ASP A 78 -12.43 5.26 11.48
CA ASP A 78 -13.82 4.84 11.38
C ASP A 78 -14.67 5.80 10.51
#